data_AF-A0A7C5WH36-F1
#
_entry.id   AF-A0A7C5WH36-F1
#
_cell.length_a   1.000
_cell.length_b   1.000
_cell.length_c   1.000
_cell.angle_alpha   90.00
_cell.angle_beta   90.00
_cell.angle_gamma   90.00
#
_symmetry.space_group_name_H-M   'P 1'
#
loop_
_entity.id
_entity.type
_entity.pdbx_description
1 polymer ?
#
loop_
_entity_poly.entity_id
_entity_poly.type
_entity_poly.pdbx_seq_one_letter_code
_entity_poly.pdbx_strand_id
1 'polypeptide(L)'
;MKVAVLREEGSSALAALGEEVAALLAQRGDEIVSEPVEDLQLVLNLTTVERARVNYIRPNPSVFVASLVHSEAGTSWESLEQLKRATYTALVKTMSNVVVHRVEDGPLGGSVYFMTPELGFRRRDDDEQVARSIVDYVTPLC
;
A
#
# COMPACT_ATOMS: atom_id res chain seq x y z
N MET A 1 8.63 15.63 -1.98
CA MET A 1 9.46 14.57 -1.36
C MET A 1 9.94 13.60 -2.43
N LYS A 2 11.00 12.82 -2.21
CA LYS A 2 11.37 11.73 -3.15
C LYS A 2 10.62 10.45 -2.82
N VAL A 3 9.98 9.87 -3.84
CA VAL A 3 9.10 8.70 -3.72
C VAL A 3 9.54 7.62 -4.68
N ALA A 4 9.82 6.43 -4.18
CA ALA A 4 10.11 5.26 -5.00
C ALA A 4 8.88 4.35 -5.07
N VAL A 5 8.52 3.92 -6.28
CA VAL A 5 7.43 2.96 -6.49
C VAL A 5 8.04 1.61 -6.84
N LEU A 6 8.01 0.68 -5.89
CA LEU A 6 8.54 -0.67 -6.06
C LEU A 6 7.39 -1.61 -6.38
N ARG A 7 7.54 -2.41 -7.45
CA ARG A 7 6.47 -3.31 -7.91
C ARG A 7 6.97 -4.74 -7.97
N GLU A 8 6.20 -5.66 -7.42
CA GLU A 8 6.32 -7.07 -7.77
C GLU A 8 5.47 -7.40 -9.00
N GLU A 9 5.97 -8.32 -9.83
CA GLU A 9 5.19 -8.89 -10.93
C GLU A 9 3.97 -9.65 -10.36
N GLY A 10 2.76 -9.34 -10.86
CA GLY A 10 1.60 -10.17 -10.52
C GLY A 10 0.19 -9.57 -10.67
N SER A 11 0.01 -8.25 -10.71
CA SER A 11 -1.35 -7.68 -10.82
C SER A 11 -1.42 -6.33 -11.55
N SER A 12 -2.18 -6.33 -12.65
CA SER A 12 -2.46 -5.13 -13.45
C SER A 12 -3.35 -4.13 -12.70
N ALA A 13 -4.27 -4.60 -11.86
CA ALA A 13 -5.15 -3.75 -11.07
C ALA A 13 -4.37 -2.97 -9.99
N LEU A 14 -3.43 -3.65 -9.32
CA LEU A 14 -2.57 -3.00 -8.33
C LEU A 14 -1.62 -2.00 -8.99
N ALA A 15 -1.11 -2.31 -10.19
CA ALA A 15 -0.30 -1.38 -10.96
C ALA A 15 -1.07 -0.10 -11.31
N ALA A 16 -2.33 -0.22 -11.76
CA ALA A 16 -3.16 0.94 -12.08
C ALA A 16 -3.39 1.88 -10.87
N LEU A 17 -3.76 1.31 -9.71
CA LEU A 17 -3.92 2.10 -8.49
C LEU A 17 -2.58 2.72 -8.04
N GLY A 18 -1.48 1.98 -8.12
CA GLY A 18 -0.14 2.50 -7.81
C GLY A 18 0.28 3.65 -8.73
N GLU A 19 -0.07 3.57 -10.01
CA GLU A 19 0.16 4.66 -10.99
C GLU A 19 -0.69 5.89 -10.67
N GLU A 20 -1.94 5.70 -10.30
CA GLU A 20 -2.82 6.80 -9.91
C GLU A 20 -2.30 7.52 -8.64
N VAL A 21 -1.89 6.75 -7.62
CA VAL A 21 -1.28 7.30 -6.40
C VAL A 21 0.01 8.04 -6.73
N ALA A 22 0.89 7.47 -7.55
CA ALA A 22 2.13 8.12 -7.97
C ALA A 22 1.87 9.41 -8.76
N ALA A 23 0.88 9.42 -9.65
CA ALA A 23 0.48 10.60 -10.41
C ALA A 23 -0.04 11.72 -9.49
N LEU A 24 -0.84 11.37 -8.48
CA LEU A 24 -1.33 12.33 -7.49
C LEU A 24 -0.20 12.91 -6.62
N LEU A 25 0.77 12.10 -6.21
CA LEU A 25 1.97 12.56 -5.51
C LEU A 25 2.78 13.52 -6.39
N ALA A 26 3.00 13.17 -7.67
CA ALA A 26 3.68 14.04 -8.61
C ALA A 26 2.95 15.38 -8.80
N GLN A 27 1.62 15.38 -8.86
CA GLN A 27 0.80 16.60 -8.93
C GLN A 27 0.95 17.50 -7.70
N ARG A 28 1.29 16.93 -6.53
CA ARG A 28 1.58 17.68 -5.30
C ARG A 28 3.01 18.22 -5.24
N GLY A 29 3.84 17.91 -6.22
CA GLY A 29 5.25 18.33 -6.29
C GLY A 29 6.24 17.29 -5.75
N ASP A 30 5.81 16.05 -5.55
CA ASP A 30 6.71 14.96 -5.19
C ASP A 30 7.49 14.44 -6.40
N GLU A 31 8.75 14.10 -6.20
CA GLU A 31 9.63 13.54 -7.23
C GLU A 31 9.51 12.02 -7.22
N ILE A 32 8.97 11.45 -8.29
CA ILE A 32 8.84 10.01 -8.46
C ILE A 32 10.13 9.46 -9.07
N VAL A 33 10.82 8.58 -8.34
CA VAL A 33 12.05 7.94 -8.77
C VAL A 33 11.83 6.46 -9.06
N SER A 34 12.55 5.92 -10.03
CA SER A 34 12.46 4.51 -10.44
C SER A 34 13.22 3.55 -9.52
N GLU A 35 14.15 4.06 -8.70
CA GLU A 35 14.97 3.27 -7.79
C GLU A 35 15.22 4.03 -6.47
N PRO A 36 15.51 3.32 -5.36
CA PRO A 36 15.81 3.97 -4.09
C PRO A 36 17.08 4.83 -4.15
N VAL A 37 16.99 6.07 -3.66
CA VAL A 37 18.09 7.05 -3.60
C VAL A 37 18.38 7.47 -2.14
N GLU A 38 19.49 8.17 -1.92
CA GLU A 38 19.99 8.49 -0.56
C GLU A 38 19.01 9.34 0.27
N ASP A 39 18.28 10.26 -0.36
CA ASP A 39 17.31 11.17 0.25
C ASP A 39 15.86 10.75 0.03
N LEU A 40 15.63 9.44 -0.15
CA LEU A 40 14.30 8.87 -0.28
C LEU A 40 13.48 9.07 1.00
N GLN A 41 12.24 9.56 0.87
CA GLN A 41 11.36 9.82 2.01
C GLN A 41 10.18 8.85 2.08
N LEU A 42 9.71 8.37 0.92
CA LEU A 42 8.59 7.45 0.82
C LEU A 42 8.92 6.30 -0.14
N VAL A 43 8.55 5.09 0.26
CA VAL A 43 8.49 3.91 -0.61
C VAL A 43 7.04 3.46 -0.72
N LEU A 44 6.54 3.40 -1.94
CA LEU A 44 5.27 2.76 -2.28
C LEU A 44 5.56 1.36 -2.81
N ASN A 45 5.34 0.34 -1.98
CA ASN A 45 5.56 -1.06 -2.33
C ASN A 45 4.27 -1.71 -2.80
N LEU A 46 4.22 -2.20 -4.04
CA LEU A 46 3.09 -2.89 -4.63
C LEU A 46 3.35 -4.41 -4.58
N THR A 47 2.57 -5.16 -3.81
CA THR A 47 2.74 -6.62 -3.61
C THR A 47 1.40 -7.33 -3.41
N THR A 48 1.41 -8.66 -3.26
CA THR A 48 0.24 -9.45 -2.86
C THR A 48 0.35 -9.84 -1.40
N VAL A 49 -0.76 -10.17 -0.76
CA VAL A 49 -0.74 -10.62 0.65
C VAL A 49 0.00 -11.96 0.80
N GLU A 50 -0.11 -12.82 -0.20
CA GLU A 50 0.51 -14.14 -0.27
C GLU A 50 2.03 -14.05 -0.43
N ARG A 51 2.51 -13.07 -1.21
CA ARG A 51 3.94 -12.88 -1.53
C ARG A 51 4.60 -11.72 -0.79
N ALA A 52 3.86 -11.05 0.10
CA ALA A 52 4.34 -9.93 0.89
C ALA A 52 5.73 -10.22 1.49
N ARG A 53 6.71 -9.42 1.08
CA ARG A 53 8.09 -9.50 1.56
C ARG A 53 8.72 -8.13 1.65
N VAL A 54 9.85 -8.05 2.36
CA VAL A 54 10.67 -6.83 2.42
C VAL A 54 11.31 -6.63 1.05
N ASN A 55 10.77 -5.71 0.26
CA ASN A 55 11.34 -5.30 -1.04
C ASN A 55 12.28 -4.09 -0.91
N TYR A 56 12.32 -3.48 0.27
CA TYR A 56 13.19 -2.35 0.58
C TYR A 56 13.76 -2.49 1.98
N ILE A 57 15.08 -2.66 2.07
CA ILE A 57 15.79 -2.63 3.35
C ILE A 57 16.04 -1.17 3.68
N ARG A 58 15.35 -0.66 4.71
CA ARG A 58 15.47 0.73 5.13
C ARG A 58 16.91 1.03 5.59
N PRO A 59 17.67 1.87 4.87
CA PRO A 59 18.97 2.33 5.35
C PRO A 59 18.81 3.36 6.47
N ASN A 60 17.68 4.08 6.48
CA ASN A 60 17.34 5.08 7.49
C ASN A 60 15.91 4.83 8.01
N PRO A 61 15.67 4.80 9.33
CA PRO A 61 14.33 4.66 9.90
C PRO A 61 13.36 5.79 9.53
N SER A 62 13.85 6.94 9.06
CA SER A 62 13.00 8.06 8.63
C SER A 62 12.26 7.81 7.32
N VAL A 63 12.65 6.80 6.53
CA VAL A 63 11.95 6.47 5.28
C VAL A 63 10.62 5.82 5.62
N PHE A 64 9.53 6.45 5.18
CA PHE A 64 8.18 5.91 5.32
C PHE A 64 7.94 4.83 4.27
N VAL A 65 7.45 3.67 4.67
CA VAL A 65 7.11 2.59 3.74
C VAL A 65 5.61 2.35 3.79
N ALA A 66 4.93 2.55 2.67
CA ALA A 66 3.54 2.22 2.45
C ALA A 66 3.48 1.02 1.50
N SER A 67 2.77 -0.04 1.88
CA SER A 67 2.51 -1.16 0.97
C SER A 67 1.06 -1.13 0.49
N LEU A 68 0.84 -1.05 -0.81
CA LEU A 68 -0.44 -1.36 -1.42
C LEU A 68 -0.45 -2.86 -1.71
N VAL A 69 -1.43 -3.55 -1.16
CA VAL A 69 -1.56 -5.00 -1.29
C VAL A 69 -2.92 -5.37 -1.86
N HIS A 70 -2.94 -6.43 -2.65
CA HIS A 70 -4.17 -7.09 -3.06
C HIS A 70 -4.06 -8.59 -2.77
N SER A 71 -5.19 -9.28 -2.81
CA SER A 71 -5.23 -10.75 -2.76
C SER A 71 -5.14 -11.33 -4.17
N GLU A 72 -4.49 -12.47 -4.35
CA GLU A 72 -4.47 -13.17 -5.63
C GLU A 72 -5.90 -13.52 -6.11
N ALA A 73 -6.09 -13.67 -7.43
CA ALA A 73 -7.40 -13.96 -8.00
C ALA A 73 -7.98 -15.27 -7.42
N GLY A 74 -9.24 -15.22 -6.98
CA GLY A 74 -9.91 -16.35 -6.33
C GLY A 74 -9.70 -16.45 -4.81
N THR A 75 -8.85 -15.60 -4.22
CA THR A 75 -8.78 -15.46 -2.77
C THR A 75 -9.99 -14.66 -2.27
N SER A 76 -10.93 -15.32 -1.59
CA SER A 76 -12.06 -14.67 -0.92
C SER A 76 -11.87 -14.66 0.59
N TRP A 77 -12.16 -13.53 1.23
CA TRP A 77 -12.14 -13.41 2.68
C TRP A 77 -13.54 -13.66 3.24
N GLU A 78 -13.71 -14.78 3.95
CA GLU A 78 -15.00 -15.16 4.54
C GLU A 78 -15.33 -14.35 5.81
N SER A 79 -14.31 -13.78 6.45
CA SER A 79 -14.47 -13.00 7.67
C SER A 79 -13.47 -11.85 7.79
N LEU A 80 -13.88 -10.81 8.53
CA LEU A 80 -13.06 -9.65 8.82
C LEU A 80 -11.78 -10.02 9.59
N GLU A 81 -11.85 -11.03 10.48
CA GLU A 81 -10.71 -11.48 11.28
C GLU A 81 -9.63 -12.17 10.44
N GLN A 82 -10.02 -12.99 9.45
CA GLN A 82 -9.07 -13.58 8.49
C GLN A 82 -8.36 -12.49 7.70
N LEU A 83 -9.13 -11.55 7.14
CA LEU A 83 -8.60 -10.42 6.37
C LEU A 83 -7.65 -9.57 7.20
N LYS A 84 -8.04 -9.24 8.44
CA LYS A 84 -7.23 -8.46 9.37
C LYS A 84 -5.93 -9.19 9.70
N ARG A 85 -5.96 -10.49 9.98
CA ARG A 85 -4.75 -11.29 10.24
C ARG A 85 -3.82 -11.29 9.03
N ALA A 86 -4.36 -11.47 7.84
CA ALA A 86 -3.57 -11.50 6.61
C ALA A 86 -2.95 -10.13 6.30
N THR A 87 -3.73 -9.06 6.45
CA THR A 87 -3.25 -7.66 6.31
C THR A 87 -2.16 -7.33 7.32
N TYR A 88 -2.32 -7.76 8.58
CA TYR A 88 -1.29 -7.60 9.61
C TYR A 88 -0.02 -8.38 9.30
N THR A 89 -0.18 -9.59 8.78
CA THR A 89 0.96 -10.40 8.33
C THR A 89 1.71 -9.69 7.21
N ALA A 90 1.00 -9.09 6.24
CA ALA A 90 1.61 -8.28 5.19
C ALA A 90 2.34 -7.05 5.76
N LEU A 91 1.75 -6.35 6.74
CA LEU A 91 2.35 -5.19 7.40
C LEU A 91 3.72 -5.55 8.02
N VAL A 92 3.77 -6.66 8.75
CA VAL A 92 4.99 -7.15 9.38
C VAL A 92 5.99 -7.65 8.34
N LYS A 93 5.56 -8.47 7.38
CA LYS A 93 6.45 -9.05 6.36
C LYS A 93 7.06 -8.01 5.42
N THR A 94 6.36 -6.92 5.16
CA THR A 94 6.86 -5.81 4.33
C THR A 94 7.60 -4.76 5.16
N MET A 95 7.58 -4.87 6.50
CA MET A 95 8.07 -3.86 7.43
C MET A 95 7.49 -2.48 7.11
N SER A 96 6.19 -2.39 6.80
CA SER A 96 5.54 -1.14 6.39
C SER A 96 5.05 -0.32 7.59
N ASN A 97 5.02 0.99 7.44
CA ASN A 97 4.30 1.90 8.35
C ASN A 97 2.79 1.78 8.16
N VAL A 98 2.37 1.58 6.91
CA VAL A 98 0.97 1.34 6.55
C VAL A 98 0.86 0.28 5.48
N VAL A 99 -0.15 -0.57 5.62
CA VAL A 99 -0.65 -1.43 4.54
C VAL A 99 -2.02 -0.94 4.12
N VAL A 100 -2.22 -0.84 2.81
CA VAL A 100 -3.50 -0.57 2.18
C VAL A 100 -3.88 -1.83 1.43
N HIS A 101 -4.84 -2.60 1.95
CA HIS A 101 -5.30 -3.83 1.36
C HIS A 101 -6.59 -3.60 0.59
N ARG A 102 -6.51 -3.66 -0.74
CA ARG A 102 -7.66 -3.62 -1.64
C ARG A 102 -8.26 -5.02 -1.77
N VAL A 103 -9.55 -5.15 -1.49
CA VAL A 103 -10.31 -6.40 -1.63
C VAL A 103 -11.36 -6.20 -2.72
N GLU A 104 -11.22 -6.90 -3.83
CA GLU A 104 -12.09 -6.76 -4.99
C GLU A 104 -13.31 -7.68 -4.88
N ASP A 105 -13.09 -8.95 -4.53
CA ASP A 105 -14.10 -10.00 -4.57
C ASP A 105 -14.67 -10.39 -3.19
N GLY A 106 -15.86 -11.01 -3.22
CA GLY A 106 -16.47 -11.65 -2.06
C GLY A 106 -17.24 -10.71 -1.12
N PRO A 107 -17.62 -11.19 0.09
CA PRO A 107 -18.47 -10.44 1.02
C PRO A 107 -17.85 -9.13 1.54
N LEU A 108 -16.52 -9.04 1.49
CA LEU A 108 -15.71 -7.88 1.89
C LEU A 108 -15.17 -7.10 0.68
N GLY A 109 -15.58 -7.48 -0.53
CA GLY A 109 -15.20 -6.84 -1.79
C GLY A 109 -15.66 -5.40 -1.91
N GLY A 110 -15.14 -4.70 -2.91
CA GLY A 110 -15.39 -3.27 -3.16
C GLY A 110 -14.95 -2.38 -1.99
N SER A 111 -13.95 -2.82 -1.22
CA SER A 111 -13.47 -2.11 -0.04
C SER A 111 -11.96 -2.09 0.02
N VAL A 112 -11.44 -1.03 0.63
CA VAL A 112 -10.02 -0.87 0.91
C VAL A 112 -9.81 -0.77 2.41
N TYR A 113 -8.81 -1.48 2.90
CA TYR A 113 -8.52 -1.58 4.31
C TYR A 113 -7.15 -1.02 4.64
N PHE A 114 -7.13 -0.02 5.51
CA PHE A 114 -5.91 0.59 6.02
C PHE A 114 -5.52 -0.11 7.31
N MET A 115 -4.25 -0.51 7.41
CA MET A 115 -3.68 -1.03 8.64
C MET A 115 -2.39 -0.29 8.99
N THR A 116 -2.32 0.24 10.22
CA THR A 116 -1.06 0.69 10.82
C THR A 116 -0.85 0.08 12.20
N PRO A 117 0.40 0.03 12.69
CA PRO A 117 0.69 -0.41 14.06
C PRO A 117 -0.05 0.40 15.12
N GLU A 118 -0.23 1.71 14.91
CA GLU A 118 -0.74 2.66 15.90
C GLU A 118 -2.26 2.76 15.89
N LEU A 119 -2.87 2.78 14.71
CA LEU A 119 -4.29 3.08 14.51
C LEU A 119 -5.13 1.85 14.20
N GLY A 120 -4.50 0.69 14.04
CA GLY A 120 -5.15 -0.59 13.81
C GLY A 120 -5.77 -0.68 12.42
N PHE A 121 -6.88 -1.43 12.32
CA PHE A 121 -7.52 -1.81 11.07
C PHE A 121 -8.75 -0.97 10.78
N ARG A 122 -8.80 -0.31 9.62
CA ARG A 122 -9.87 0.61 9.21
C ARG A 122 -10.34 0.28 7.81
N ARG A 123 -11.65 0.30 7.60
CA ARG A 123 -12.28 0.09 6.30
C ARG A 123 -12.61 1.44 5.64
N ARG A 124 -12.51 1.48 4.33
CA ARG A 124 -13.07 2.49 3.43
C ARG A 124 -13.67 1.80 2.20
N ASP A 125 -14.59 2.46 1.53
CA ASP A 125 -15.11 1.97 0.25
C ASP A 125 -14.06 2.16 -0.86
N ASP A 126 -14.01 1.24 -1.81
CA ASP A 126 -13.14 1.31 -2.98
C ASP A 126 -13.80 2.17 -4.08
N ASP A 127 -13.77 3.48 -3.87
CA ASP A 127 -14.36 4.49 -4.75
C ASP A 127 -13.31 5.26 -5.57
N GLU A 128 -13.77 6.18 -6.42
CA GLU A 128 -12.90 7.05 -7.24
C GLU A 128 -11.97 7.96 -6.40
N GLN A 129 -12.16 8.05 -5.07
CA GLN A 129 -11.33 8.85 -4.18
C GLN A 129 -10.30 8.01 -3.42
N VAL A 130 -10.24 6.70 -3.65
CA VAL A 130 -9.33 5.80 -2.93
C VAL A 130 -7.87 6.22 -3.08
N ALA A 131 -7.43 6.59 -4.29
CA ALA A 131 -6.05 7.01 -4.54
C ALA A 131 -5.70 8.30 -3.78
N ARG A 132 -6.62 9.28 -3.76
CA ARG A 132 -6.45 10.51 -2.96
C ARG A 132 -6.36 10.21 -1.47
N SER A 133 -7.18 9.28 -1.00
CA SER A 133 -7.20 8.86 0.40
C SER A 133 -5.91 8.20 0.83
N ILE A 134 -5.31 7.38 -0.06
CA ILE A 134 -3.99 6.79 0.15
C ILE A 134 -2.95 7.91 0.24
N VAL A 135 -2.95 8.86 -0.70
CA VAL A 135 -2.01 10.00 -0.70
C VAL A 135 -2.11 10.78 0.61
N ASP A 136 -3.31 11.22 1.00
CA ASP A 136 -3.52 11.98 2.23
C ASP A 136 -3.06 11.21 3.48
N TYR A 137 -3.13 9.87 3.45
CA TYR A 137 -2.70 9.01 4.54
C TYR A 137 -1.18 8.81 4.60
N VAL A 138 -0.48 8.80 3.46
CA VAL A 138 0.98 8.58 3.40
C VAL A 138 1.78 9.89 3.40
N THR A 139 1.14 11.03 3.15
CA THR A 139 1.74 12.36 3.21
C THR A 139 1.29 13.30 4.36
N PRO A 140 0.77 12.88 5.55
CA PRO A 140 0.18 13.83 6.50
C PRO A 140 1.14 14.83 7.17
N LEU A 141 2.42 14.89 6.78
CA LEU A 141 3.48 15.62 7.50
C LEU A 141 4.31 16.56 6.61
N CYS A 142 3.71 17.20 5.61
CA CYS A 142 4.30 18.36 4.93
C CYS A 142 3.56 19.65 5.29
#